data_AF-A0A8T5LK51-F1
#
_entry.id   AF-A0A8T5LK51-F1
#
_cell.length_a   1.000
_cell.length_b   1.000
_cell.length_c   1.000
_cell.angle_alpha   90.00
_cell.angle_beta   90.00
_cell.angle_gamma   90.00
#
_symmetry.space_group_name_H-M   'P 1'
#
loop_
_entity.id
_entity.type
_entity.pdbx_description
1 polymer ?
#
loop_
_entity_poly.entity_id
_entity_poly.type
_entity_poly.pdbx_seq_one_letter_code
_entity_poly.pdbx_strand_id
1 'polypeptide(L)'
;MKKIIIFCLFSITLFFLIGCVIEEVPEEKKEEIIICTSEWKCINFSFKAYQNENCNLTDETECTYGCVNGSCTAPTCTTGFKCKDNSTKAFQTENCSWINESDCELGCEDDECMPLPEVNESEEEIVEEVEEEEPEHDIIGQLSIGETEVRVVGGIEHNISLYFLLPDQAKFEVDGTRSDWKGIGDNFTIKSVEINITDILYQHYLGGMQKVIYNIK
;
A
#
# COMPACT_ATOMS: atom_id res chain seq x y z
N MET A 1 -46.29 9.44 27.88
CA MET A 1 -46.26 10.21 29.14
C MET A 1 -46.28 11.70 28.82
N LYS A 2 -47.22 12.45 29.43
CA LYS A 2 -47.14 13.84 29.97
C LYS A 2 -46.14 14.82 29.30
N LYS A 3 -46.44 16.08 28.93
CA LYS A 3 -47.49 17.04 29.30
C LYS A 3 -47.51 18.22 28.32
N ILE A 4 -48.70 18.80 28.16
CA ILE A 4 -49.05 20.10 27.56
C ILE A 4 -48.70 21.26 28.52
N ILE A 5 -48.17 22.38 28.02
CA ILE A 5 -48.20 23.77 28.56
C ILE A 5 -47.94 24.70 27.33
N ILE A 6 -48.90 25.32 26.60
CA ILE A 6 -49.81 26.46 26.88
C ILE A 6 -49.20 27.50 27.81
N PHE A 7 -48.90 28.73 27.33
CA PHE A 7 -49.37 29.98 27.95
C PHE A 7 -48.92 31.26 27.20
N CYS A 8 -49.89 32.17 27.02
CA CYS A 8 -49.81 33.64 26.86
C CYS A 8 -49.08 34.22 25.64
N LEU A 9 -49.69 35.00 24.73
CA LEU A 9 -50.87 35.88 24.80
C LEU A 9 -50.87 36.81 26.02
N PHE A 10 -50.03 37.85 25.95
CA PHE A 10 -50.23 39.17 26.54
C PHE A 10 -49.77 40.19 25.48
N SER A 11 -50.64 40.92 24.79
CA SER A 11 -51.50 42.00 25.29
C SER A 11 -50.69 43.28 25.60
N ILE A 12 -50.91 44.29 24.74
CA ILE A 12 -50.96 45.73 25.08
C ILE A 12 -49.58 46.33 25.46
N THR A 13 -48.96 47.13 24.59
CA THR A 13 -49.28 48.57 24.59
C THR A 13 -48.80 49.23 23.30
N LEU A 14 -49.79 49.61 22.51
CA LEU A 14 -49.77 50.72 21.57
C LEU A 14 -49.35 52.00 22.32
N PHE A 15 -48.05 52.31 22.36
CA PHE A 15 -47.56 53.60 22.82
C PHE A 15 -47.55 54.59 21.66
N PHE A 16 -48.53 55.48 21.71
CA PHE A 16 -48.69 56.65 20.89
C PHE A 16 -47.48 57.61 20.98
N LEU A 17 -47.01 58.03 19.80
CA LEU A 17 -46.69 59.40 19.42
C LEU A 17 -45.96 60.28 20.45
N ILE A 18 -44.63 60.31 20.38
CA ILE A 18 -43.87 61.57 20.31
C ILE A 18 -42.85 61.38 19.18
N GLY A 19 -43.20 61.87 17.99
CA GLY A 19 -42.26 61.97 16.88
C GLY A 19 -41.22 63.04 17.20
N CYS A 20 -40.12 62.65 17.84
CA CYS A 20 -38.86 63.31 17.62
C CYS A 20 -38.43 62.96 16.20
N VAL A 21 -38.51 63.92 15.28
CA VAL A 21 -37.67 63.91 14.09
C VAL A 21 -36.24 64.05 14.62
N ILE A 22 -35.64 62.92 14.99
CA ILE A 22 -34.20 62.82 15.20
C ILE A 22 -33.65 62.97 13.79
N GLU A 23 -33.12 64.15 13.49
CA GLU A 23 -32.25 64.34 12.35
C GLU A 23 -31.06 63.42 12.60
N GLU A 24 -31.09 62.22 11.99
CA GLU A 24 -30.01 61.25 12.06
C GLU A 24 -28.78 61.91 11.43
N VAL A 25 -27.93 62.47 12.29
CA VAL A 25 -26.60 62.91 11.92
C VAL A 25 -25.95 61.67 11.32
N PRO A 26 -25.60 61.67 10.02
CA PRO A 26 -25.02 60.50 9.39
C PRO A 26 -23.76 60.16 10.17
N GLU A 27 -23.79 59.03 10.89
CA GLU A 27 -22.61 58.52 11.57
C GLU A 27 -21.53 58.36 10.50
N GLU A 28 -20.51 59.21 10.61
CA GLU A 28 -19.34 59.18 9.76
C GLU A 28 -18.73 57.79 9.90
N LYS A 29 -18.98 56.96 8.88
CA LYS A 29 -18.63 55.55 8.87
C LYS A 29 -17.10 55.48 8.85
N LYS A 30 -16.52 55.34 10.04
CA LYS A 30 -15.08 55.25 10.22
C LYS A 30 -14.58 54.07 9.38
N GLU A 31 -13.92 54.38 8.26
CA GLU A 31 -13.33 53.37 7.40
C GLU A 31 -12.19 52.70 8.19
N GLU A 32 -12.43 51.46 8.60
CA GLU A 32 -11.37 50.62 9.12
C GLU A 32 -10.42 50.29 7.98
N ILE A 33 -9.18 50.77 8.08
CA ILE A 33 -8.13 50.45 7.11
C ILE A 33 -7.85 48.94 7.22
N ILE A 34 -8.35 48.19 6.25
CA ILE A 34 -8.06 46.74 6.14
C ILE A 34 -6.62 46.61 5.65
N ILE A 35 -5.73 46.18 6.55
CA ILE A 35 -4.35 45.85 6.20
C ILE A 35 -4.32 44.38 5.74
N CYS A 36 -4.08 44.15 4.46
CA CYS A 36 -3.91 42.80 3.92
C CYS A 36 -2.45 42.39 3.92
N THR A 37 -2.17 41.22 4.48
CA THR A 37 -0.87 40.56 4.41
C THR A 37 -0.89 39.50 3.32
N SER A 38 0.26 39.31 2.67
CA SER A 38 0.40 38.29 1.63
C SER A 38 0.50 36.89 2.25
N GLU A 39 -0.47 36.01 1.99
CA GLU A 39 -0.53 34.67 2.56
C GLU A 39 -1.47 33.74 1.77
N TRP A 40 -1.29 32.42 1.92
CA TRP A 40 -2.27 31.46 1.43
C TRP A 40 -3.48 31.41 2.35
N LYS A 41 -4.69 31.51 1.78
CA LYS A 41 -5.95 31.40 2.52
C LYS A 41 -6.85 30.33 1.92
N CYS A 42 -7.56 29.64 2.80
CA CYS A 42 -8.67 28.80 2.39
C CYS A 42 -9.83 29.69 1.97
N ILE A 43 -10.24 29.60 0.69
CA ILE A 43 -11.46 30.28 0.21
C ILE A 43 -12.68 29.51 0.75
N ASN A 44 -12.61 28.19 0.67
CA ASN A 44 -13.60 27.26 1.18
C ASN A 44 -12.89 25.94 1.55
N PHE A 45 -13.65 24.89 1.86
CA PHE A 45 -13.08 23.59 2.23
C PHE A 45 -12.23 22.98 1.10
N SER A 46 -12.61 23.17 -0.16
CA SER A 46 -12.00 22.50 -1.31
C SER A 46 -10.98 23.34 -2.06
N PHE A 47 -10.81 24.63 -1.73
CA PHE A 47 -9.93 25.53 -2.48
C PHE A 47 -9.17 26.47 -1.56
N LYS A 48 -7.90 26.67 -1.91
CA LYS A 48 -7.07 27.75 -1.36
C LYS A 48 -6.61 28.69 -2.47
N ALA A 49 -6.37 29.95 -2.13
CA ALA A 49 -5.77 30.93 -3.03
C ALA A 49 -4.75 31.78 -2.27
N TYR A 50 -3.83 32.39 -3.02
CA TYR A 50 -2.86 33.32 -2.50
C TYR A 50 -3.47 34.72 -2.42
N GLN A 51 -3.60 35.28 -1.22
CA GLN A 51 -3.98 36.67 -1.03
C GLN A 51 -2.73 37.54 -1.14
N ASN A 52 -2.77 38.61 -1.94
CA ASN A 52 -1.68 39.60 -2.01
C ASN A 52 -1.92 40.81 -1.10
N GLU A 53 -0.95 41.73 -1.05
CA GLU A 53 -1.00 42.96 -0.22
C GLU A 53 -2.14 43.91 -0.60
N ASN A 54 -2.69 43.78 -1.82
CA ASN A 54 -3.85 44.54 -2.29
C ASN A 54 -5.19 43.84 -2.00
N CYS A 55 -5.19 42.80 -1.15
CA CYS A 55 -6.36 41.98 -0.82
C CYS A 55 -6.94 41.18 -2.01
N ASN A 56 -6.25 41.10 -3.14
CA ASN A 56 -6.70 40.33 -4.28
C ASN A 56 -6.24 38.87 -4.14
N LEU A 57 -7.11 37.93 -4.51
CA LEU A 57 -6.81 36.49 -4.52
C LEU A 57 -6.28 36.08 -5.89
N THR A 58 -5.17 35.35 -5.92
CA THR A 58 -4.55 34.75 -7.11
C THR A 58 -4.22 33.28 -6.85
N ASP A 59 -3.79 32.55 -7.88
CA ASP A 59 -3.21 31.20 -7.77
C ASP A 59 -4.10 30.17 -7.05
N GLU A 60 -5.36 30.08 -7.44
CA GLU A 60 -6.30 29.11 -6.86
C GLU A 60 -5.83 27.67 -7.06
N THR A 61 -5.83 26.89 -5.98
CA THR A 61 -5.42 25.48 -5.93
C THR A 61 -6.50 24.64 -5.27
N GLU A 62 -6.88 23.54 -5.90
CA GLU A 62 -7.82 22.56 -5.35
C GLU A 62 -7.16 21.74 -4.23
N CYS A 63 -7.86 21.60 -3.10
CA CYS A 63 -7.49 20.80 -1.94
C CYS A 63 -8.44 19.60 -1.82
N THR A 64 -8.08 18.47 -2.41
CA THR A 64 -8.91 17.24 -2.45
C THR A 64 -9.37 16.76 -1.07
N TYR A 65 -8.55 16.95 -0.03
CA TYR A 65 -8.81 16.46 1.33
C TYR A 65 -9.12 17.57 2.33
N GLY A 66 -9.46 18.77 1.85
CA GLY A 66 -9.80 19.91 2.70
C GLY A 66 -8.69 20.94 2.79
N CYS A 67 -9.06 22.17 3.15
CA CYS A 67 -8.16 23.27 3.42
C CYS A 67 -8.33 23.73 4.87
N VAL A 68 -7.22 23.83 5.61
CA VAL A 68 -7.18 24.30 6.99
C VAL A 68 -6.01 25.26 7.15
N ASN A 69 -6.27 26.44 7.73
CA ASN A 69 -5.25 27.48 8.00
C ASN A 69 -4.37 27.84 6.78
N GLY A 70 -4.98 27.91 5.60
CA GLY A 70 -4.27 28.25 4.36
C GLY A 70 -3.46 27.11 3.73
N SER A 71 -3.48 25.90 4.29
CA SER A 71 -2.85 24.72 3.72
C SER A 71 -3.88 23.67 3.31
N CYS A 72 -3.63 22.98 2.20
CA CYS A 72 -4.36 21.76 1.89
C CYS A 72 -3.97 20.68 2.91
N THR A 73 -4.96 19.98 3.44
CA THR A 73 -4.77 18.83 4.33
C THR A 73 -4.27 17.66 3.51
N ALA A 74 -3.26 16.94 4.02
CA ALA A 74 -2.84 15.69 3.43
C ALA A 74 -3.85 14.59 3.82
N PRO A 75 -4.09 13.59 2.96
CA PRO A 75 -4.93 12.48 3.32
C PRO A 75 -4.37 11.76 4.56
N THR A 76 -5.23 11.44 5.52
CA THR A 76 -4.86 10.61 6.69
C THR A 76 -5.00 9.14 6.29
N CYS A 77 -3.89 8.50 5.93
CA CYS A 77 -3.87 7.07 5.66
C CYS A 77 -3.26 6.30 6.81
N THR A 78 -3.88 5.16 7.13
CA THR A 78 -3.29 4.17 8.02
C THR A 78 -2.48 3.20 7.18
N THR A 79 -1.23 2.99 7.55
CA THR A 79 -0.36 2.01 6.89
C THR A 79 -0.84 0.58 7.16
N GLY A 80 -0.73 -0.28 6.15
CA GLY A 80 -1.12 -1.69 6.26
C GLY A 80 -1.70 -2.26 4.98
N PHE A 81 -1.90 -3.57 4.95
CA PHE A 81 -2.65 -4.21 3.87
C PHE A 81 -4.14 -3.91 4.00
N LYS A 82 -4.74 -3.49 2.90
CA LYS A 82 -6.15 -3.11 2.81
C LYS A 82 -6.74 -3.50 1.47
N CYS A 83 -8.06 -3.52 1.39
CA CYS A 83 -8.75 -3.62 0.11
C CYS A 83 -8.61 -2.29 -0.64
N LYS A 84 -7.93 -2.33 -1.79
CA LYS A 84 -7.82 -1.18 -2.70
C LYS A 84 -9.13 -0.98 -3.46
N ASP A 85 -9.74 -2.09 -3.87
CA ASP A 85 -11.07 -2.21 -4.47
C ASP A 85 -11.66 -3.59 -4.13
N ASN A 86 -12.81 -3.94 -4.73
CA ASN A 86 -13.52 -5.19 -4.43
C ASN A 86 -12.75 -6.45 -4.85
N SER A 87 -11.71 -6.36 -5.68
CA SER A 87 -10.99 -7.50 -6.26
C SER A 87 -9.48 -7.47 -5.99
N THR A 88 -8.96 -6.42 -5.36
CA THR A 88 -7.51 -6.25 -5.17
C THR A 88 -7.19 -5.84 -3.73
N LYS A 89 -6.30 -6.61 -3.10
CA LYS A 89 -5.67 -6.29 -1.82
C LYS A 89 -4.30 -5.69 -2.07
N ALA A 90 -3.96 -4.59 -1.39
CA ALA A 90 -2.68 -3.93 -1.56
C ALA A 90 -2.20 -3.33 -0.24
N PHE A 91 -0.91 -3.02 -0.15
CA PHE A 91 -0.32 -2.34 1.02
C PHE A 91 -0.40 -0.83 0.85
N GLN A 92 -1.12 -0.14 1.74
CA GLN A 92 -1.22 1.31 1.77
C GLN A 92 -0.02 1.91 2.54
N THR A 93 0.69 2.84 1.91
CA THR A 93 1.82 3.57 2.52
C THR A 93 1.38 4.86 3.23
N GLU A 94 2.29 5.50 3.97
CA GLU A 94 1.99 6.74 4.74
C GLU A 94 1.55 7.91 3.84
N ASN A 95 1.99 7.93 2.59
CA ASN A 95 1.57 8.91 1.58
C ASN A 95 0.33 8.49 0.78
N CYS A 96 -0.44 7.50 1.28
CA CYS A 96 -1.65 6.97 0.66
C CYS A 96 -1.46 6.31 -0.71
N SER A 97 -0.21 6.00 -1.09
CA SER A 97 0.07 5.21 -2.29
C SER A 97 -0.14 3.72 -2.00
N TRP A 98 -0.33 2.94 -3.05
CA TRP A 98 -0.50 1.50 -2.97
C TRP A 98 0.73 0.81 -3.56
N ILE A 99 1.19 -0.24 -2.89
CA ILE A 99 2.25 -1.15 -3.34
C ILE A 99 1.82 -2.59 -3.05
N ASN A 100 2.54 -3.58 -3.59
CA ASN A 100 2.32 -5.01 -3.28
C ASN A 100 0.87 -5.47 -3.53
N GLU A 101 0.36 -5.17 -4.72
CA GLU A 101 -1.01 -5.54 -5.11
C GLU A 101 -1.13 -7.05 -5.32
N SER A 102 -2.22 -7.63 -4.85
CA SER A 102 -2.60 -9.03 -5.02
C SER A 102 -4.05 -9.10 -5.42
N ASP A 103 -4.33 -9.89 -6.45
CA ASP A 103 -5.71 -10.16 -6.87
C ASP A 103 -6.38 -11.10 -5.85
N CYS A 104 -7.62 -10.77 -5.50
CA CYS A 104 -8.49 -11.58 -4.65
C CYS A 104 -9.59 -12.17 -5.55
N GLU A 105 -9.46 -13.42 -5.98
CA GLU A 105 -10.35 -14.05 -6.97
C GLU A 105 -11.84 -14.02 -6.57
N LEU A 106 -12.13 -14.14 -5.27
CA LEU A 106 -13.49 -14.11 -4.74
C LEU A 106 -13.89 -12.78 -4.11
N GLY A 107 -13.01 -11.80 -4.19
CA GLY A 107 -13.21 -10.45 -3.68
C GLY A 107 -12.45 -10.15 -2.39
N CYS A 108 -12.45 -8.87 -2.00
CA CYS A 108 -11.78 -8.33 -0.83
C CYS A 108 -12.80 -7.71 0.13
N GLU A 109 -12.83 -8.17 1.38
CA GLU A 109 -13.72 -7.72 2.44
C GLU A 109 -12.94 -7.61 3.77
N ASP A 110 -13.24 -6.61 4.59
CA ASP A 110 -12.57 -6.37 5.89
C ASP A 110 -11.03 -6.37 5.83
N ASP A 111 -10.47 -5.74 4.78
CA ASP A 111 -9.02 -5.66 4.52
C ASP A 111 -8.34 -7.03 4.22
N GLU A 112 -9.12 -8.07 3.93
CA GLU A 112 -8.67 -9.43 3.60
C GLU A 112 -9.27 -9.98 2.30
N CYS A 113 -8.52 -10.85 1.59
CA CYS A 113 -9.08 -11.57 0.45
C CYS A 113 -10.00 -12.67 0.96
N MET A 114 -11.17 -12.85 0.34
CA MET A 114 -12.09 -13.93 0.68
C MET A 114 -11.43 -15.29 0.38
N PRO A 115 -11.53 -16.27 1.30
CA PRO A 115 -10.93 -17.58 1.10
C PRO A 115 -11.65 -18.34 -0.03
N LEU A 116 -10.87 -19.07 -0.83
CA LEU A 116 -11.42 -20.02 -1.80
C LEU A 116 -12.25 -21.08 -1.06
N PRO A 117 -13.41 -21.50 -1.60
CA PRO A 117 -14.17 -22.60 -1.01
C PRO A 117 -13.27 -23.82 -0.95
N GLU A 118 -13.27 -24.50 0.20
CA GLU A 118 -12.57 -25.77 0.36
C GLU A 118 -13.10 -26.74 -0.70
N VAL A 119 -12.28 -27.02 -1.72
CA VAL A 119 -12.57 -28.07 -2.67
C VAL A 119 -12.38 -29.35 -1.89
N ASN A 120 -13.48 -30.02 -1.56
CA ASN A 120 -13.43 -31.38 -1.06
C ASN A 120 -12.79 -32.23 -2.17
N GLU A 121 -11.48 -32.41 -2.10
CA GLU A 121 -10.77 -33.40 -2.91
C GLU A 121 -11.44 -34.74 -2.66
N SER A 122 -12.23 -35.19 -3.62
CA SER A 122 -12.64 -36.57 -3.69
C SER A 122 -11.36 -37.40 -3.85
N GLU A 123 -11.10 -38.29 -2.88
CA GLU A 123 -10.03 -39.29 -2.93
C GLU A 123 -9.97 -39.91 -4.33
N GLU A 124 -9.00 -39.49 -5.14
CA GLU A 124 -8.69 -40.17 -6.38
C GLU A 124 -7.92 -41.45 -6.02
N GLU A 125 -8.52 -42.56 -6.42
CA GLU A 125 -8.03 -43.92 -6.25
C GLU A 125 -6.68 -44.06 -6.96
N ILE A 126 -5.63 -44.25 -6.16
CA ILE A 126 -4.24 -44.40 -6.61
C ILE A 126 -4.14 -45.68 -7.44
N VAL A 127 -3.96 -45.53 -8.76
CA VAL A 127 -3.60 -46.63 -9.66
C VAL A 127 -2.10 -46.89 -9.50
N GLU A 128 -1.76 -48.09 -9.02
CA GLU A 128 -0.39 -48.63 -9.02
C GLU A 128 0.12 -48.72 -10.46
N GLU A 129 1.19 -48.00 -10.79
CA GLU A 129 1.91 -48.23 -12.04
C GLU A 129 3.44 -48.30 -11.82
N VAL A 130 3.92 -49.53 -12.07
CA VAL A 130 5.14 -49.94 -12.77
C VAL A 130 6.50 -49.42 -12.27
N GLU A 131 7.28 -50.42 -11.83
CA GLU A 131 8.69 -50.37 -11.44
C GLU A 131 9.58 -50.05 -12.68
N GLU A 132 9.90 -48.77 -12.87
CA GLU A 132 10.92 -48.28 -13.82
C GLU A 132 12.32 -48.27 -13.17
N GLU A 133 13.33 -48.60 -13.99
CA GLU A 133 14.74 -48.72 -13.59
C GLU A 133 15.27 -47.42 -12.96
N GLU A 134 15.88 -47.54 -11.77
CA GLU A 134 16.44 -46.42 -10.99
C GLU A 134 17.42 -45.57 -11.84
N PRO A 135 17.06 -44.33 -12.23
CA PRO A 135 18.02 -43.43 -12.83
C PRO A 135 19.06 -43.05 -11.76
N GLU A 136 20.32 -42.87 -12.18
CA GLU A 136 21.38 -42.35 -11.31
C GLU A 136 20.87 -41.07 -10.62
N HIS A 137 20.72 -41.14 -9.29
CA HIS A 137 20.13 -40.05 -8.52
C HIS A 137 21.05 -38.83 -8.55
N ASP A 138 20.68 -37.83 -9.35
CA ASP A 138 21.24 -36.49 -9.26
C ASP A 138 21.12 -35.98 -7.81
N ILE A 139 22.18 -35.35 -7.30
CA ILE A 139 22.15 -34.76 -5.96
C ILE A 139 21.29 -33.51 -6.02
N ILE A 140 20.04 -33.63 -5.55
CA ILE A 140 19.09 -32.53 -5.45
C ILE A 140 19.40 -31.73 -4.17
N GLY A 141 19.73 -30.44 -4.34
CA GLY A 141 19.90 -29.46 -3.28
C GLY A 141 18.75 -28.47 -3.21
N GLN A 142 18.54 -27.90 -2.02
CA GLN A 142 17.57 -26.83 -1.76
C GLN A 142 18.26 -25.74 -0.95
N LEU A 143 18.17 -24.48 -1.40
CA LEU A 143 18.70 -23.34 -0.66
C LEU A 143 17.66 -22.23 -0.53
N SER A 144 17.56 -21.65 0.67
CA SER A 144 16.84 -20.41 0.95
C SER A 144 17.77 -19.21 0.87
N ILE A 145 17.25 -17.98 0.72
CA ILE A 145 18.11 -16.78 0.63
C ILE A 145 18.98 -16.63 1.89
N GLY A 146 20.29 -16.50 1.69
CA GLY A 146 21.29 -16.39 2.76
C GLY A 146 21.73 -17.73 3.36
N GLU A 147 21.10 -18.84 2.97
CA GLU A 147 21.51 -20.18 3.35
C GLU A 147 22.79 -20.57 2.61
N THR A 148 23.63 -21.35 3.29
CA THR A 148 24.86 -21.93 2.73
C THR A 148 24.87 -23.42 3.03
N GLU A 149 25.16 -24.22 2.02
CA GLU A 149 25.29 -25.67 2.11
C GLU A 149 26.68 -26.10 1.62
N VAL A 150 27.24 -27.14 2.27
CA VAL A 150 28.52 -27.72 1.86
C VAL A 150 28.26 -28.96 1.00
N ARG A 151 28.83 -28.99 -0.20
CA ARG A 151 28.72 -30.12 -1.14
C ARG A 151 30.10 -30.60 -1.57
N VAL A 152 30.26 -31.92 -1.73
CA VAL A 152 31.52 -32.52 -2.17
C VAL A 152 31.42 -32.86 -3.65
N VAL A 153 32.20 -32.16 -4.49
CA VAL A 153 32.24 -32.37 -5.95
C VAL A 153 33.66 -32.73 -6.34
N GLY A 154 33.85 -33.90 -6.95
CA GLY A 154 35.19 -34.40 -7.30
C GLY A 154 36.13 -34.58 -6.09
N GLY A 155 35.58 -34.82 -4.89
CA GLY A 155 36.36 -34.97 -3.65
C GLY A 155 36.81 -33.66 -3.00
N ILE A 156 36.32 -32.51 -3.48
CA ILE A 156 36.58 -31.19 -2.91
C ILE A 156 35.30 -30.65 -2.30
N GLU A 157 35.37 -30.15 -1.06
CA GLU A 157 34.25 -29.47 -0.40
C GLU A 157 34.08 -28.05 -0.97
N HIS A 158 32.85 -27.73 -1.36
CA HIS A 158 32.44 -26.43 -1.87
C HIS A 158 31.32 -25.87 -0.99
N ASN A 159 31.44 -24.59 -0.61
CA ASN A 159 30.37 -23.84 0.04
C ASN A 159 29.50 -23.18 -1.04
N ILE A 160 28.26 -23.63 -1.15
CA ILE A 160 27.27 -23.13 -2.11
C ILE A 160 26.23 -22.33 -1.33
N SER A 161 26.04 -21.07 -1.66
CA SER A 161 25.04 -20.22 -1.03
C SER A 161 24.14 -19.53 -2.05
N LEU A 162 22.88 -19.32 -1.66
CA LEU A 162 21.92 -18.54 -2.44
C LEU A 162 21.94 -17.10 -1.95
N TYR A 163 22.49 -16.19 -2.74
CA TYR A 163 22.70 -14.80 -2.32
C TYR A 163 21.56 -13.86 -2.74
N PHE A 164 20.93 -14.10 -3.89
CA PHE A 164 19.77 -13.34 -4.35
C PHE A 164 18.76 -14.25 -5.05
N LEU A 165 17.48 -13.91 -4.89
CA LEU A 165 16.36 -14.59 -5.54
C LEU A 165 15.31 -13.57 -6.03
N LEU A 166 14.87 -13.76 -7.26
CA LEU A 166 13.75 -13.11 -7.93
C LEU A 166 12.73 -14.19 -8.35
N PRO A 167 11.52 -13.82 -8.80
CA PRO A 167 10.50 -14.79 -9.16
C PRO A 167 10.92 -15.86 -10.17
N ASP A 168 11.82 -15.52 -11.09
CA ASP A 168 12.24 -16.37 -12.20
C ASP A 168 13.77 -16.51 -12.33
N GLN A 169 14.53 -15.91 -11.41
CA GLN A 169 16.00 -15.87 -11.47
C GLN A 169 16.66 -15.93 -10.10
N ALA A 170 17.81 -16.59 -10.04
CA ALA A 170 18.64 -16.72 -8.85
C ALA A 170 20.09 -16.32 -9.10
N LYS A 171 20.79 -15.97 -8.02
CA LYS A 171 22.25 -15.83 -7.99
C LYS A 171 22.85 -16.67 -6.88
N PHE A 172 23.84 -17.46 -7.28
CA PHE A 172 24.60 -18.33 -6.40
C PHE A 172 25.96 -17.71 -6.09
N GLU A 173 26.53 -18.10 -4.95
CA GLU A 173 27.92 -17.87 -4.62
C GLU A 173 28.55 -19.22 -4.26
N VAL A 174 29.63 -19.58 -4.97
CA VAL A 174 30.38 -20.83 -4.76
C VAL A 174 31.78 -20.45 -4.31
N ASP A 175 32.11 -20.78 -3.05
CA ASP A 175 33.40 -20.47 -2.42
C ASP A 175 33.83 -18.99 -2.61
N GLY A 176 32.90 -18.07 -2.36
CA GLY A 176 33.12 -16.63 -2.48
C GLY A 176 33.06 -16.07 -3.91
N THR A 177 32.81 -16.90 -4.93
CA THR A 177 32.67 -16.46 -6.33
C THR A 177 31.20 -16.41 -6.73
N ARG A 178 30.72 -15.24 -7.18
CA ARG A 178 29.31 -15.01 -7.51
C ARG A 178 28.98 -15.34 -8.96
N SER A 179 27.78 -15.85 -9.17
CA SER A 179 27.19 -16.09 -10.48
C SER A 179 26.58 -14.82 -11.10
N ASP A 180 26.38 -14.85 -12.41
CA ASP A 180 25.37 -14.01 -13.07
C ASP A 180 23.94 -14.50 -12.73
N TRP A 181 22.91 -13.78 -13.19
CA TRP A 181 21.53 -14.24 -13.05
C TRP A 181 21.30 -15.54 -13.84
N LYS A 182 20.62 -16.49 -13.21
CA LYS A 182 20.30 -17.80 -13.77
C LYS A 182 18.83 -18.14 -13.53
N GLY A 183 18.15 -18.55 -14.59
CA GLY A 183 16.75 -18.96 -14.54
C GLY A 183 16.58 -20.47 -14.41
N ILE A 184 15.32 -20.89 -14.30
CA ILE A 184 14.94 -22.31 -14.34
C ILE A 184 15.42 -22.95 -15.65
N GLY A 185 16.05 -24.11 -15.55
CA GLY A 185 16.61 -24.88 -16.67
C GLY A 185 18.04 -24.47 -17.08
N ASP A 186 18.57 -23.36 -16.55
CA ASP A 186 19.95 -22.95 -16.85
C ASP A 186 20.95 -23.93 -16.26
N ASN A 187 21.93 -24.32 -17.08
CA ASN A 187 23.15 -25.00 -16.64
C ASN A 187 24.30 -23.99 -16.60
N PHE A 188 25.05 -23.94 -15.50
CA PHE A 188 26.20 -23.05 -15.39
C PHE A 188 27.29 -23.64 -14.49
N THR A 189 28.53 -23.25 -14.76
CA THR A 189 29.68 -23.70 -14.00
C THR A 189 30.33 -22.52 -13.28
N ILE A 190 30.58 -22.68 -11.98
CA ILE A 190 31.35 -21.71 -11.18
C ILE A 190 32.48 -22.46 -10.52
N LYS A 191 33.71 -22.05 -10.83
CA LYS A 191 34.93 -22.81 -10.53
C LYS A 191 34.87 -24.21 -11.15
N SER A 192 34.52 -25.22 -10.37
CA SER A 192 34.46 -26.64 -10.74
C SER A 192 33.13 -27.30 -10.43
N VAL A 193 32.11 -26.52 -10.05
CA VAL A 193 30.76 -27.02 -9.73
C VAL A 193 29.82 -26.68 -10.87
N GLU A 194 29.26 -27.69 -11.53
CA GLU A 194 28.19 -27.53 -12.51
C GLU A 194 26.84 -27.59 -11.80
N ILE A 195 26.07 -26.50 -11.88
CA ILE A 195 24.78 -26.33 -11.22
C ILE A 195 23.69 -26.22 -12.29
N ASN A 196 22.61 -26.98 -12.13
CA ASN A 196 21.37 -26.85 -12.88
C ASN A 196 20.25 -26.39 -11.97
N ILE A 197 19.56 -25.30 -12.31
CA ILE A 197 18.37 -24.87 -11.54
C ILE A 197 17.17 -25.63 -12.08
N THR A 198 16.54 -26.44 -11.22
CA THR A 198 15.35 -27.21 -11.61
C THR A 198 14.07 -26.46 -11.29
N ASP A 199 14.05 -25.67 -10.21
CA ASP A 199 12.86 -24.90 -9.82
C ASP A 199 13.19 -23.69 -8.95
N ILE A 200 12.30 -22.68 -8.96
CA ILE A 200 12.36 -21.48 -8.14
C ILE A 200 11.01 -21.29 -7.45
N LEU A 201 11.00 -21.45 -6.12
CA LEU A 201 9.82 -21.22 -5.30
C LEU A 201 9.91 -19.83 -4.68
N TYR A 202 9.14 -18.88 -5.24
CA TYR A 202 9.15 -17.49 -4.82
C TYR A 202 7.76 -16.97 -4.44
N GLN A 203 7.60 -16.57 -3.19
CA GLN A 203 6.42 -15.91 -2.67
C GLN A 203 6.79 -14.53 -2.13
N HIS A 204 6.14 -13.49 -2.64
CA HIS A 204 6.47 -12.09 -2.38
C HIS A 204 6.04 -11.59 -0.98
N TYR A 205 5.09 -12.27 -0.32
CA TYR A 205 4.57 -11.82 0.98
C TYR A 205 5.54 -12.09 2.14
N LEU A 206 5.35 -11.38 3.27
CA LEU A 206 6.19 -11.56 4.47
C LEU A 206 6.04 -12.99 5.01
N GLY A 207 7.16 -13.71 5.11
CA GLY A 207 7.17 -15.13 5.49
C GLY A 207 6.84 -16.09 4.34
N GLY A 208 6.69 -15.58 3.12
CA GLY A 208 6.59 -16.40 1.91
C GLY A 208 7.83 -17.24 1.68
N MET A 209 7.63 -18.40 1.07
CA MET A 209 8.71 -19.31 0.69
C MET A 209 9.58 -18.67 -0.39
N GLN A 210 10.89 -18.65 -0.16
CA GLN A 210 11.89 -18.12 -1.08
C GLN A 210 13.06 -19.11 -1.15
N LYS A 211 12.97 -20.06 -2.10
CA LYS A 211 13.88 -21.18 -2.22
C LYS A 211 14.22 -21.47 -3.69
N VAL A 212 15.39 -22.06 -3.89
CA VAL A 212 15.80 -22.62 -5.19
C VAL A 212 16.07 -24.11 -5.02
N ILE A 213 15.55 -24.89 -5.95
CA ILE A 213 15.86 -26.31 -6.10
C ILE A 213 16.87 -26.42 -7.25
N TYR A 214 17.95 -27.14 -7.01
CA TYR A 214 19.04 -27.27 -7.98
C TYR A 214 19.67 -28.66 -7.92
N ASN A 215 20.26 -29.07 -9.04
CA ASN A 215 21.05 -30.28 -9.14
C ASN A 215 22.52 -29.93 -9.36
N ILE A 216 23.41 -30.77 -8.84
CA ILE A 216 24.85 -30.72 -9.14
C ILE A 216 25.20 -31.92 -10.02
N LYS A 217 25.97 -31.67 -11.08
CA LYS A 217 26.54 -32.70 -11.96
C LYS A 217 28.02 -32.91 -11.71
#